data_AF-A0A6C0JBX9-F1
#
_entry.id   AF-A0A6C0JBX9-F1
#
_cell.length_a   1.000
_cell.length_b   1.000
_cell.length_c   1.000
_cell.angle_alpha   90.00
_cell.angle_beta   90.00
_cell.angle_gamma   90.00
#
_symmetry.space_group_name_H-M   'P 1'
#
loop_
_entity.id
_entity.type
_entity.pdbx_description
1 polymer ?
#
loop_
_entity_poly.entity_id
_entity_poly.type
_entity_poly.pdbx_seq_one_letter_code
_entity_poly.pdbx_strand_id
1 'polypeptide(L)'
;MISPFTTFIYFSILTTVYFVLKYFIAEKHGSINKSLGTALGLCYLIIMVLLQLSSNIANAKEKCGGTPQTISAINYTIMPNLFIFGALVVVMMVFPGWKAPFSNTIGFSFVKWILNAKGTFIKMLKEKSNNKLLQMVYSDPSMMINEITPENFDLFINKMGVPPNSILGVDYKKYIPDLYNLVVIKDKIAEFIWYMFTGYLVIQNSDSYINSIKCKRTADELEAKLANMMDNPKKKKKKQKWKLGY
;
A
#
# COMPACT_ATOMS: atom_id res chain seq x y z
N MET A 1 23.16 -3.27 -11.43
CA MET A 1 21.73 -3.51 -11.70
C MET A 1 20.99 -3.23 -10.41
N ILE A 2 19.93 -2.41 -10.44
CA ILE A 2 19.09 -2.15 -9.26
C ILE A 2 18.25 -3.40 -9.02
N SER A 3 18.41 -4.04 -7.87
CA SER A 3 17.65 -5.25 -7.58
C SER A 3 16.16 -4.92 -7.37
N PRO A 4 15.24 -5.84 -7.69
CA PRO A 4 13.81 -5.62 -7.43
C PRO A 4 13.53 -5.44 -5.93
N PHE A 5 14.35 -6.04 -5.05
CA PHE A 5 14.27 -5.81 -3.61
C PHE A 5 14.63 -4.36 -3.22
N THR A 6 15.63 -3.77 -3.87
CA THR A 6 15.99 -2.35 -3.66
C THR A 6 14.86 -1.42 -4.09
N THR A 7 14.26 -1.66 -5.26
CA THR A 7 13.10 -0.88 -5.72
C THR A 7 11.90 -1.06 -4.77
N PHE A 8 11.70 -2.27 -4.24
CA PHE A 8 10.66 -2.53 -3.24
C PHE A 8 10.90 -1.78 -1.91
N ILE A 9 12.14 -1.64 -1.45
CA ILE A 9 12.46 -0.83 -0.26
C ILE A 9 12.06 0.63 -0.50
N TYR A 10 12.45 1.22 -1.63
CA TYR A 10 12.08 2.59 -1.95
C TYR A 10 10.56 2.79 -2.08
N PHE A 11 9.88 1.84 -2.71
CA PHE A 11 8.41 1.80 -2.76
C PHE A 11 7.79 1.73 -1.36
N SER A 12 8.35 0.91 -0.46
CA SER A 12 7.85 0.72 0.91
C SER A 12 7.98 1.99 1.74
N ILE A 13 9.12 2.70 1.62
CA ILE A 13 9.36 3.99 2.26
C ILE A 13 8.36 5.02 1.74
N LEU A 14 8.23 5.17 0.42
CA LEU A 14 7.28 6.10 -0.20
C LEU A 14 5.84 5.81 0.26
N THR A 15 5.44 4.54 0.28
CA THR A 15 4.10 4.11 0.68
C THR A 15 3.86 4.41 2.16
N THR A 16 4.83 4.15 3.03
CA THR A 16 4.73 4.48 4.46
C THR A 16 4.54 5.98 4.66
N VAL A 17 5.36 6.81 4.01
CA VAL A 17 5.26 8.28 4.08
C VAL A 17 3.89 8.74 3.57
N TYR A 18 3.41 8.19 2.47
CA TYR A 18 2.08 8.50 1.93
C TYR A 18 0.96 8.25 2.95
N PHE A 19 0.90 7.07 3.58
CA PHE A 19 -0.15 6.75 4.55
C PHE A 19 -0.06 7.63 5.81
N VAL A 20 1.15 7.90 6.30
CA VAL A 20 1.36 8.79 7.46
C VAL A 20 0.88 10.20 7.14
N LEU A 21 1.30 10.78 6.02
CA LEU A 21 0.88 12.14 5.62
C LEU A 21 -0.63 12.22 5.39
N LYS A 22 -1.20 11.25 4.65
CA LYS A 22 -2.63 11.20 4.36
C LYS A 22 -3.46 11.13 5.64
N TYR A 23 -3.05 10.30 6.60
CA TYR A 23 -3.72 10.19 7.90
C TYR A 23 -3.77 11.54 8.63
N PHE A 24 -2.60 12.16 8.87
CA PHE A 24 -2.53 13.38 9.68
C PHE A 24 -3.15 14.61 9.01
N ILE A 25 -3.09 14.70 7.68
CA ILE A 25 -3.46 15.92 6.95
C ILE A 25 -4.89 15.86 6.39
N ALA A 26 -5.42 14.67 6.09
CA ALA A 26 -6.66 14.54 5.32
C ALA A 26 -7.71 13.58 5.92
N GLU A 27 -7.35 12.70 6.85
CA GLU A 27 -8.26 11.64 7.33
C GLU A 27 -8.47 11.60 8.85
N LYS A 28 -7.63 12.29 9.64
CA LYS A 28 -7.80 12.43 11.09
C LYS A 28 -9.09 13.21 11.42
N HIS A 29 -9.76 12.83 12.51
CA HIS A 29 -10.91 13.55 13.03
C HIS A 29 -10.58 15.04 13.25
N GLY A 30 -11.42 15.93 12.72
CA GLY A 30 -11.20 17.39 12.73
C GLY A 30 -10.34 17.94 11.58
N SER A 31 -9.76 17.08 10.75
CA SER A 31 -8.95 17.44 9.57
C SER A 31 -9.39 16.70 8.31
N ILE A 32 -10.64 16.24 8.27
CA ILE A 32 -11.18 15.45 7.16
C ILE A 32 -11.26 16.32 5.90
N ASN A 33 -10.46 16.01 4.88
CA ASN A 33 -10.47 16.69 3.60
C ASN A 33 -10.34 15.70 2.45
N LYS A 34 -11.49 15.32 1.87
CA LYS A 34 -11.56 14.32 0.79
C LYS A 34 -10.81 14.74 -0.48
N SER A 35 -10.87 16.03 -0.84
CA SER A 35 -10.20 16.55 -2.03
C SER A 35 -8.69 16.46 -1.87
N LEU A 36 -8.16 16.90 -0.73
CA LEU A 36 -6.73 16.81 -0.42
C LEU A 36 -6.27 15.36 -0.31
N GLY A 37 -7.04 14.48 0.31
CA GLY A 37 -6.73 13.04 0.38
C GLY A 37 -6.66 12.39 -1.00
N THR A 38 -7.54 12.80 -1.93
CA THR A 38 -7.53 12.35 -3.33
C THR A 38 -6.29 12.88 -4.07
N ALA A 39 -5.99 14.16 -3.92
CA ALA A 39 -4.79 14.78 -4.53
C ALA A 39 -3.50 14.11 -4.04
N LEU A 40 -3.36 13.85 -2.74
CA LEU A 40 -2.23 13.10 -2.17
C LEU A 40 -2.12 11.70 -2.78
N GLY A 41 -3.26 11.02 -2.99
CA GLY A 41 -3.31 9.71 -3.65
C GLY A 41 -2.80 9.75 -5.09
N LEU A 42 -3.25 10.73 -5.88
CA LEU A 42 -2.78 10.91 -7.26
C LEU A 42 -1.28 11.24 -7.32
N CYS A 43 -0.80 12.15 -6.47
CA CYS A 43 0.62 12.47 -6.36
C CYS A 43 1.45 11.23 -6.01
N TYR A 44 0.98 10.43 -5.04
CA TYR A 44 1.63 9.17 -4.68
C TYR A 44 1.74 8.21 -5.86
N LEU A 45 0.65 7.99 -6.61
CA LEU A 45 0.66 7.09 -7.77
C LEU A 45 1.65 7.54 -8.85
N ILE A 46 1.71 8.85 -9.12
CA ILE A 46 2.67 9.41 -10.10
C ILE A 46 4.10 9.19 -9.63
N ILE A 47 4.44 9.57 -8.39
CA ILE A 47 5.79 9.43 -7.85
C ILE A 47 6.20 7.96 -7.82
N MET A 48 5.28 7.07 -7.44
CA MET A 48 5.49 5.63 -7.39
C MET A 48 5.85 5.07 -8.78
N VAL A 49 5.10 5.43 -9.82
CA VAL A 49 5.38 4.99 -11.20
C VAL A 49 6.70 5.56 -11.71
N LEU A 50 7.02 6.83 -11.44
CA LEU A 50 8.29 7.44 -11.83
C LEU A 50 9.49 6.75 -11.16
N LEU A 51 9.36 6.40 -9.89
CA LEU A 51 10.37 5.68 -9.13
C LEU A 51 10.65 4.30 -9.75
N GLN A 52 9.61 3.54 -10.08
CA GLN A 52 9.77 2.25 -10.73
C GLN A 52 10.32 2.38 -12.15
N LEU A 53 9.84 3.37 -12.91
CA LEU A 53 10.30 3.62 -14.28
C LEU A 53 11.80 3.94 -14.33
N SER A 54 12.27 4.80 -13.43
CA SER A 54 13.69 5.12 -13.33
C SER A 54 14.55 3.88 -13.05
N SER A 55 14.07 2.99 -12.16
CA SER A 55 14.74 1.72 -11.87
C SER A 55 14.78 0.80 -13.10
N ASN A 56 13.65 0.68 -13.80
CA ASN A 56 13.52 -0.18 -14.98
C ASN A 56 14.34 0.31 -16.18
N ILE A 57 14.42 1.63 -16.42
CA ILE A 57 15.29 2.21 -17.44
C ILE A 57 16.76 1.95 -17.12
N ALA A 58 17.16 2.11 -15.86
CA ALA A 58 18.54 1.82 -15.45
C ALA A 58 18.89 0.34 -15.66
N ASN A 59 17.98 -0.57 -15.29
CA ASN A 59 18.16 -2.01 -15.47
C ASN A 59 18.18 -2.43 -16.95
N ALA A 60 17.28 -1.87 -17.77
CA ALA A 60 17.27 -2.11 -19.21
C ALA A 60 18.57 -1.61 -19.87
N LYS A 61 19.05 -0.42 -19.49
CA LYS A 61 20.32 0.15 -19.97
C LYS A 61 21.51 -0.76 -19.68
N GLU A 62 21.62 -1.23 -18.45
CA GLU A 62 22.71 -2.11 -18.03
C GLU A 62 22.64 -3.44 -18.76
N LYS A 63 21.46 -4.06 -18.80
CA LYS A 63 21.24 -5.35 -19.47
C LYS A 63 21.55 -5.29 -20.96
N CYS A 64 21.18 -4.19 -21.63
CA CYS A 64 21.41 -4.02 -23.06
C CYS A 64 22.79 -3.43 -23.41
N GLY A 65 23.65 -3.24 -22.41
CA GLY A 65 25.05 -2.86 -22.59
C GLY A 65 25.22 -1.40 -22.99
N GLY A 66 24.40 -0.51 -22.43
CA GLY A 66 24.45 0.95 -22.60
C GLY A 66 23.18 1.57 -23.18
N THR A 67 22.28 0.76 -23.75
CA THR A 67 21.12 1.25 -24.49
C THR A 67 19.84 1.16 -23.64
N PRO A 68 19.18 2.27 -23.29
CA PRO A 68 18.14 2.30 -22.25
C PRO A 68 16.83 1.59 -22.60
N GLN A 69 16.62 1.17 -23.86
CA GLN A 69 15.39 0.53 -24.34
C GLN A 69 14.11 1.23 -23.83
N THR A 70 14.10 2.57 -23.86
CA THR A 70 13.17 3.43 -23.12
C THR A 70 11.69 3.06 -23.31
N ILE A 71 11.27 2.83 -24.56
CA ILE A 71 9.86 2.51 -24.87
C ILE A 71 9.43 1.20 -24.19
N SER A 72 10.27 0.17 -24.28
CA SER A 72 9.99 -1.12 -23.64
C SER A 72 9.98 -1.01 -22.12
N ALA A 73 10.92 -0.25 -21.54
CA ALA A 73 10.97 -0.01 -20.09
C ALA A 73 9.73 0.74 -19.59
N ILE A 74 9.23 1.72 -20.36
CA ILE A 74 7.97 2.41 -20.08
C ILE A 74 6.81 1.41 -20.10
N ASN A 75 6.66 0.61 -21.16
CA ASN A 75 5.54 -0.33 -21.29
C ASN A 75 5.54 -1.38 -20.16
N TYR A 76 6.69 -1.94 -19.83
CA TYR A 76 6.82 -2.93 -18.76
C TYR A 76 6.65 -2.36 -17.37
N THR A 77 6.81 -1.04 -17.20
CA THR A 77 6.47 -0.36 -15.94
C THR A 77 4.99 -0.03 -15.87
N ILE A 78 4.45 0.63 -16.91
CA ILE A 78 3.09 1.18 -16.90
C ILE A 78 2.06 0.05 -16.92
N MET A 79 2.23 -1.00 -17.74
CA MET A 79 1.18 -2.02 -17.88
C MET A 79 0.89 -2.74 -16.55
N PRO A 80 1.89 -3.27 -15.80
CA PRO A 80 1.62 -3.88 -14.50
C PRO A 80 1.08 -2.88 -13.47
N ASN A 81 1.59 -1.65 -13.44
CA ASN A 81 1.08 -0.63 -12.51
C ASN A 81 -0.38 -0.25 -12.80
N LEU A 82 -0.73 -0.06 -14.07
CA LEU A 82 -2.08 0.32 -14.46
C LEU A 82 -3.07 -0.82 -14.20
N PHE A 83 -2.76 -2.03 -14.66
CA PHE A 83 -3.73 -3.12 -14.62
C PHE A 83 -3.74 -3.92 -13.33
N ILE A 84 -2.61 -4.06 -12.64
CA ILE A 84 -2.56 -4.83 -11.39
C ILE A 84 -2.76 -3.89 -10.20
N PHE A 85 -1.92 -2.86 -10.08
CA PHE A 85 -2.03 -1.91 -8.96
C PHE A 85 -3.29 -1.03 -9.10
N GLY A 86 -3.56 -0.50 -10.29
CA GLY A 86 -4.77 0.28 -10.55
C GLY A 86 -6.05 -0.52 -10.30
N ALA A 87 -6.11 -1.80 -10.70
CA ALA A 87 -7.26 -2.65 -10.40
C ALA A 87 -7.46 -2.83 -8.89
N LEU A 88 -6.39 -3.04 -8.11
CA LEU A 88 -6.49 -3.11 -6.65
C LEU A 88 -7.09 -1.82 -6.06
N VAL A 89 -6.62 -0.65 -6.51
CA VAL A 89 -7.14 0.65 -6.05
C VAL A 89 -8.63 0.77 -6.34
N VAL A 90 -9.07 0.40 -7.55
CA VAL A 90 -10.49 0.41 -7.93
C VAL A 90 -11.31 -0.56 -7.06
N VAL A 91 -10.81 -1.78 -6.85
CA VAL A 91 -11.49 -2.78 -6.01
C VAL A 91 -11.68 -2.26 -4.59
N MET A 92 -10.66 -1.63 -4.00
CA MET A 92 -10.78 -1.08 -2.63
C MET A 92 -11.70 0.15 -2.55
N MET A 93 -11.85 0.90 -3.65
CA MET A 93 -12.78 2.03 -3.73
C MET A 93 -14.23 1.58 -3.88
N VAL A 94 -14.49 0.57 -4.72
CA VAL A 94 -15.85 0.07 -5.01
C VAL A 94 -16.32 -0.91 -3.94
N PHE A 95 -15.43 -1.74 -3.43
CA PHE A 95 -15.72 -2.79 -2.44
C PHE A 95 -14.92 -2.53 -1.15
N PRO A 96 -15.38 -1.65 -0.25
CA PRO A 96 -14.67 -1.36 1.00
C PRO A 96 -14.47 -2.60 1.87
N GLY A 97 -15.37 -3.59 1.76
CA GLY A 97 -15.24 -4.90 2.40
C GLY A 97 -13.99 -5.70 1.98
N TRP A 98 -13.33 -5.35 0.87
CA TRP A 98 -12.05 -5.96 0.46
C TRP A 98 -10.93 -5.76 1.50
N LYS A 99 -11.01 -4.68 2.28
CA LYS A 99 -10.07 -4.38 3.36
C LYS A 99 -10.34 -5.22 4.62
N ALA A 100 -11.52 -5.83 4.75
CA ALA A 100 -11.98 -6.47 5.99
C ALA A 100 -11.04 -7.56 6.53
N PRO A 101 -10.46 -8.48 5.72
CA PRO A 101 -9.60 -9.53 6.26
C PRO A 101 -8.39 -9.00 7.03
N PHE A 102 -7.70 -7.98 6.48
CA PHE A 102 -6.55 -7.37 7.14
C PHE A 102 -6.95 -6.33 8.19
N SER A 103 -8.07 -5.62 7.98
CA SER A 103 -8.59 -4.64 8.95
C SER A 103 -9.01 -5.31 10.25
N ASN A 104 -9.76 -6.41 10.17
CA ASN A 104 -10.33 -7.10 11.33
C ASN A 104 -9.33 -8.03 12.02
N THR A 105 -8.24 -8.38 11.34
CA THR A 105 -7.18 -9.21 11.89
C THR A 105 -6.00 -8.36 12.33
N ILE A 106 -5.25 -7.79 11.38
CA ILE A 106 -3.97 -7.13 11.63
C ILE A 106 -4.20 -5.70 12.14
N GLY A 107 -5.05 -4.93 11.46
CA GLY A 107 -5.43 -3.59 11.88
C GLY A 107 -6.02 -3.58 13.28
N PHE A 108 -6.97 -4.50 13.55
CA PHE A 108 -7.62 -4.60 14.85
C PHE A 108 -6.63 -4.97 15.94
N SER A 109 -5.76 -5.95 15.70
CA SER A 109 -4.72 -6.34 16.66
C SER A 109 -3.80 -5.17 17.00
N PHE A 110 -3.41 -4.38 15.99
CA PHE A 110 -2.60 -3.18 16.18
C PHE A 110 -3.32 -2.15 17.06
N VAL A 111 -4.54 -1.74 16.71
CA VAL A 111 -5.26 -0.70 17.47
C VAL A 111 -5.71 -1.19 18.84
N LYS A 112 -5.97 -2.50 19.00
CA LYS A 112 -6.31 -3.12 20.28
C LYS A 112 -5.13 -3.11 21.24
N TRP A 113 -3.96 -3.57 20.81
CA TRP A 113 -2.81 -3.77 21.68
C TRP A 113 -1.98 -2.51 21.89
N ILE A 114 -1.84 -1.67 20.86
CA ILE A 114 -0.95 -0.50 20.91
C ILE A 114 -1.72 0.76 21.31
N LEU A 115 -2.98 0.91 20.85
CA LEU A 115 -3.76 2.13 21.02
C LEU A 115 -5.00 1.97 21.92
N ASN A 116 -5.16 0.81 22.57
CA ASN A 116 -6.25 0.49 23.50
C ASN A 116 -7.66 0.77 22.95
N ALA A 117 -7.93 0.38 21.70
CA ALA A 117 -9.23 0.61 21.07
C ALA A 117 -10.41 0.00 21.84
N LYS A 118 -10.20 -1.17 22.47
CA LYS A 118 -11.21 -1.80 23.35
C LYS A 118 -11.56 -0.90 24.54
N GLY A 119 -10.57 -0.32 25.21
CA GLY A 119 -10.80 0.58 26.34
C GLY A 119 -11.53 1.86 25.93
N THR A 120 -11.19 2.45 24.78
CA THR A 120 -11.89 3.62 24.24
C THR A 120 -13.34 3.30 23.92
N PHE A 121 -13.61 2.16 23.27
CA PHE A 121 -14.97 1.75 22.95
C PHE A 121 -15.82 1.46 24.19
N ILE A 122 -15.26 0.77 25.19
CA ILE A 122 -15.97 0.47 26.45
C ILE A 122 -16.40 1.75 27.18
N LYS A 123 -15.56 2.80 27.17
CA LYS A 123 -15.91 4.11 27.77
C LYS A 123 -17.10 4.80 27.10
N MET A 124 -17.45 4.39 25.88
CA MET A 124 -18.65 4.89 25.18
C MET A 124 -19.92 4.16 25.58
N LEU A 125 -19.81 2.97 26.18
CA LEU A 125 -20.95 2.13 26.53
C LEU A 125 -21.49 2.47 27.93
N LYS A 126 -22.74 2.11 28.20
CA LYS A 126 -23.33 2.22 29.55
C LYS A 126 -22.63 1.27 30.52
N GLU A 127 -22.35 1.76 31.73
CA GLU A 127 -21.60 1.00 32.75
C GLU A 127 -22.30 -0.27 33.23
N LYS A 128 -23.64 -0.32 33.22
CA LYS A 128 -24.41 -1.50 33.66
C LYS A 128 -25.65 -1.73 32.81
N SER A 129 -25.86 -2.99 32.45
CA SER A 129 -27.11 -3.52 31.91
C SER A 129 -27.55 -4.70 32.76
N ASN A 130 -28.84 -4.78 33.09
CA ASN A 130 -29.43 -5.95 33.77
C ASN A 130 -29.57 -7.15 32.83
N ASN A 131 -29.31 -6.98 31.53
CA ASN A 131 -29.40 -8.04 30.53
C ASN A 131 -28.05 -8.76 30.38
N LYS A 132 -28.05 -10.07 30.67
CA LYS A 132 -26.88 -10.96 30.56
C LYS A 132 -26.24 -10.96 29.16
N LEU A 133 -27.04 -10.80 28.10
CA LEU A 133 -26.55 -10.70 26.72
C LEU A 133 -25.75 -9.41 26.51
N LEU A 134 -26.25 -8.28 27.02
CA LEU A 134 -25.54 -7.00 26.94
C LEU A 134 -24.26 -7.00 27.77
N GLN A 135 -24.25 -7.67 28.93
CA GLN A 135 -23.02 -7.85 29.70
C GLN A 135 -21.96 -8.66 28.94
N MET A 136 -22.36 -9.71 28.21
CA MET A 136 -21.43 -10.44 27.34
C MET A 136 -20.88 -9.56 26.22
N VAL A 137 -21.73 -8.75 25.58
CA VAL A 137 -21.29 -7.78 24.55
C VAL A 137 -20.33 -6.73 25.11
N TYR A 138 -20.57 -6.24 26.34
CA TYR A 138 -19.69 -5.27 27.00
C TYR A 138 -18.36 -5.89 27.42
N SER A 139 -18.36 -7.19 27.74
CA SER A 139 -17.13 -7.91 28.11
C SER A 139 -16.17 -8.08 26.93
N ASP A 140 -16.70 -8.23 25.70
CA ASP A 140 -15.89 -8.28 24.49
C ASP A 140 -16.52 -7.56 23.28
N PRO A 141 -16.27 -6.25 23.13
CA PRO A 141 -16.77 -5.47 22.00
C PRO A 141 -15.93 -5.67 20.73
N SER A 142 -14.99 -6.62 20.70
CA SER A 142 -14.08 -6.82 19.55
C SER A 142 -14.83 -7.01 18.24
N MET A 143 -15.92 -7.79 18.26
CA MET A 143 -16.76 -7.99 17.08
C MET A 143 -17.41 -6.68 16.61
N MET A 144 -17.94 -5.87 17.54
CA MET A 144 -18.53 -4.58 17.20
C MET A 144 -17.51 -3.64 16.58
N ILE A 145 -16.31 -3.53 17.17
CA ILE A 145 -15.22 -2.69 16.66
C ILE A 145 -14.79 -3.12 15.24
N ASN A 146 -14.83 -4.43 14.95
CA ASN A 146 -14.52 -4.95 13.62
C ASN A 146 -15.55 -4.56 12.55
N GLU A 147 -16.82 -4.46 12.91
CA GLU A 147 -17.88 -4.00 12.00
C GLU A 147 -17.84 -2.50 11.70
N ILE A 148 -17.12 -1.70 12.50
CA ILE A 148 -17.00 -0.25 12.26
C ILE A 148 -15.94 0.01 11.19
N THR A 149 -16.32 0.79 10.18
CA THR A 149 -15.45 1.33 9.13
C THR A 149 -15.60 2.86 9.08
N PRO A 150 -14.64 3.59 8.50
CA PRO A 150 -14.77 5.04 8.35
C PRO A 150 -16.05 5.46 7.60
N GLU A 151 -16.50 4.65 6.65
CA GLU A 151 -17.67 4.93 5.81
C GLU A 151 -18.99 4.71 6.53
N ASN A 152 -19.07 3.74 7.45
CA ASN A 152 -20.29 3.42 8.18
C ASN A 152 -20.33 4.01 9.60
N PHE A 153 -19.28 4.74 10.01
CA PHE A 153 -19.05 5.17 11.39
C PHE A 153 -20.27 5.89 11.99
N ASP A 154 -20.74 6.96 11.34
CA ASP A 154 -21.86 7.76 11.85
C ASP A 154 -23.15 6.94 11.94
N LEU A 155 -23.43 6.12 10.92
CA LEU A 155 -24.59 5.23 10.92
C LEU A 155 -24.52 4.21 12.06
N PHE A 156 -23.33 3.66 12.32
CA PHE A 156 -23.09 2.68 13.37
C PHE A 156 -23.31 3.30 14.76
N ILE A 157 -22.71 4.47 15.03
CA ILE A 157 -22.90 5.22 16.27
C ILE A 157 -24.37 5.58 16.48
N ASN A 158 -25.04 6.10 15.45
CA ASN A 158 -26.45 6.48 15.53
C ASN A 158 -27.33 5.28 15.90
N LYS A 159 -27.13 4.11 15.27
CA LYS A 159 -27.89 2.89 15.58
C LYS A 159 -27.70 2.41 17.02
N MET A 160 -26.52 2.60 17.60
CA MET A 160 -26.26 2.29 19.01
C MET A 160 -26.92 3.29 19.98
N GLY A 161 -27.23 4.50 19.52
CA GLY A 161 -27.74 5.60 20.33
C GLY A 161 -29.26 5.75 20.37
N VAL A 162 -30.04 5.02 19.55
CA VAL A 162 -31.49 5.20 19.42
C VAL A 162 -32.26 4.71 20.68
N PRO A 163 -33.05 5.57 21.34
CA PRO A 163 -33.95 5.15 22.43
C PRO A 163 -35.08 4.23 21.92
N PRO A 164 -35.61 3.30 22.75
CA PRO A 164 -35.30 3.07 24.17
C PRO A 164 -34.07 2.17 24.40
N ASN A 165 -33.54 1.53 23.35
CA ASN A 165 -32.51 0.48 23.44
C ASN A 165 -31.07 1.01 23.30
N SER A 166 -30.84 2.28 23.59
CA SER A 166 -29.51 2.89 23.49
C SER A 166 -28.52 2.21 24.44
N ILE A 167 -27.36 1.82 23.91
CA ILE A 167 -26.26 1.20 24.67
C ILE A 167 -25.14 2.20 24.97
N LEU A 168 -25.25 3.43 24.46
CA LEU A 168 -24.27 4.50 24.65
C LEU A 168 -24.46 5.19 26.01
N GLY A 169 -23.35 5.45 26.70
CA GLY A 169 -23.31 6.23 27.94
C GLY A 169 -23.62 7.71 27.71
N VAL A 170 -23.86 8.48 28.78
CA VAL A 170 -24.24 9.90 28.68
C VAL A 170 -23.15 10.73 28.00
N ASP A 171 -21.89 10.44 28.30
CA ASP A 171 -20.72 11.21 27.83
C ASP A 171 -20.04 10.60 26.58
N TYR A 172 -20.70 9.68 25.86
CA TYR A 172 -20.08 8.95 24.75
C TYR A 172 -19.48 9.86 23.67
N LYS A 173 -20.08 11.04 23.45
CA LYS A 173 -19.64 12.03 22.46
C LYS A 173 -18.19 12.48 22.67
N LYS A 174 -17.70 12.46 23.91
CA LYS A 174 -16.30 12.81 24.24
C LYS A 174 -15.29 11.86 23.59
N TYR A 175 -15.66 10.60 23.39
CA TYR A 175 -14.77 9.55 22.88
C TYR A 175 -14.95 9.29 21.38
N ILE A 176 -15.91 9.97 20.73
CA ILE A 176 -16.14 9.86 19.29
C ILE A 176 -14.89 10.18 18.46
N PRO A 177 -14.15 11.28 18.72
CA PRO A 177 -12.94 11.59 17.95
C PRO A 177 -11.88 10.50 18.05
N ASP A 178 -11.68 9.96 19.25
CA ASP A 178 -10.67 8.93 19.51
C ASP A 178 -11.06 7.61 18.82
N LEU A 179 -12.32 7.18 18.96
CA LEU A 179 -12.79 5.98 18.29
C LEU A 179 -12.72 6.12 16.76
N TYR A 180 -13.11 7.27 16.20
CA TYR A 180 -13.02 7.50 14.76
C TYR A 180 -11.58 7.36 14.27
N ASN A 181 -10.62 8.00 14.95
CA ASN A 181 -9.20 7.90 14.59
C ASN A 181 -8.69 6.45 14.64
N LEU A 182 -9.10 5.67 15.65
CA LEU A 182 -8.73 4.26 15.76
C LEU A 182 -9.31 3.43 14.60
N VAL A 183 -10.57 3.68 14.23
CA VAL A 183 -11.22 3.01 13.09
C VAL A 183 -10.52 3.35 11.77
N VAL A 184 -10.14 4.62 11.57
CA VAL A 184 -9.35 5.04 10.41
C VAL A 184 -8.01 4.33 10.39
N ILE A 185 -7.25 4.30 11.49
CA ILE A 185 -5.95 3.61 11.55
C ILE A 185 -6.11 2.12 11.22
N LYS A 186 -7.10 1.45 11.81
CA LYS A 186 -7.41 0.03 11.54
C LYS A 186 -7.61 -0.22 10.04
N ASP A 187 -8.40 0.62 9.40
CA ASP A 187 -8.71 0.53 7.96
C ASP A 187 -7.50 0.85 7.08
N LYS A 188 -6.70 1.87 7.44
CA LYS A 188 -5.49 2.25 6.69
C LYS A 188 -4.37 1.21 6.77
N ILE A 189 -4.25 0.49 7.88
CA ILE A 189 -3.32 -0.64 7.98
C ILE A 189 -3.69 -1.72 6.95
N ALA A 190 -4.98 -2.00 6.74
CA ALA A 190 -5.43 -2.96 5.74
C ALA A 190 -5.10 -2.50 4.31
N GLU A 191 -5.40 -1.24 4.00
CA GLU A 191 -5.08 -0.62 2.70
C GLU A 191 -3.56 -0.64 2.44
N PHE A 192 -2.75 -0.32 3.46
CA PHE A 192 -1.29 -0.38 3.41
C PHE A 192 -0.79 -1.80 3.07
N ILE A 193 -1.28 -2.83 3.76
CA ILE A 193 -0.87 -4.23 3.51
C ILE A 193 -1.18 -4.64 2.07
N TRP A 194 -2.36 -4.27 1.56
CA TRP A 194 -2.72 -4.52 0.16
C TRP A 194 -1.77 -3.82 -0.82
N TYR A 195 -1.40 -2.57 -0.56
CA TYR A 195 -0.41 -1.84 -1.36
C TYR A 195 0.97 -2.51 -1.30
N MET A 196 1.38 -3.02 -0.15
CA MET A 196 2.67 -3.71 0.00
C MET A 196 2.72 -5.00 -0.83
N PHE A 197 1.69 -5.83 -0.77
CA PHE A 197 1.64 -7.07 -1.55
C PHE A 197 1.54 -6.81 -3.05
N THR A 198 0.68 -5.88 -3.45
CA THR A 198 0.46 -5.59 -4.87
C THR A 198 1.65 -4.84 -5.47
N GLY A 199 2.25 -3.92 -4.71
CA GLY A 199 3.48 -3.23 -5.09
C GLY A 199 4.63 -4.21 -5.27
N TYR A 200 4.81 -5.17 -4.34
CA TYR A 200 5.80 -6.23 -4.51
C TYR A 200 5.54 -7.04 -5.79
N LEU A 201 4.30 -7.49 -6.01
CA LEU A 201 3.91 -8.25 -7.20
C LEU A 201 4.22 -7.48 -8.49
N VAL A 202 3.87 -6.20 -8.56
CA VAL A 202 4.09 -5.34 -9.72
C VAL A 202 5.58 -5.13 -10.00
N ILE A 203 6.37 -4.87 -8.97
CA ILE A 203 7.82 -4.70 -9.10
C ILE A 203 8.47 -6.00 -9.60
N GLN A 204 8.09 -7.16 -9.07
CA GLN A 204 8.60 -8.46 -9.51
C GLN A 204 8.22 -8.76 -10.97
N ASN A 205 6.97 -8.50 -11.36
CA ASN A 205 6.52 -8.70 -12.73
C ASN A 205 7.28 -7.78 -13.70
N SER A 206 7.41 -6.50 -13.36
CA SER A 206 8.15 -5.54 -14.17
C SER A 206 9.62 -5.95 -14.33
N ASP A 207 10.29 -6.34 -13.25
CA ASP A 207 11.69 -6.79 -13.30
C ASP A 207 11.85 -8.05 -14.16
N SER A 208 10.92 -9.00 -14.05
CA SER A 208 10.87 -10.19 -14.90
C SER A 208 10.79 -9.85 -16.39
N TYR A 209 9.91 -8.91 -16.78
CA TYR A 209 9.80 -8.45 -18.16
C TYR A 209 11.07 -7.74 -18.66
N ILE A 210 11.73 -6.94 -17.82
CA ILE A 210 13.02 -6.33 -18.14
C ILE A 210 14.09 -7.41 -18.32
N ASN A 211 14.10 -8.43 -17.45
CA ASN A 211 15.01 -9.57 -17.55
C ASN A 211 14.73 -10.49 -18.74
N SER A 212 13.54 -10.43 -19.36
CA SER A 212 13.24 -11.11 -20.63
C SER A 212 13.33 -10.21 -21.87
N ILE A 213 13.64 -8.91 -21.74
CA ILE A 213 13.70 -7.99 -22.89
C ILE A 213 14.73 -8.41 -23.94
N LYS A 214 14.35 -8.34 -25.21
CA LYS A 214 15.24 -8.40 -26.38
C LYS A 214 15.82 -7.02 -26.64
N CYS A 215 17.13 -6.88 -26.57
CA CYS A 215 17.81 -5.62 -26.79
C CYS A 215 17.83 -5.25 -28.28
N LYS A 216 17.20 -4.13 -28.64
CA LYS A 216 17.37 -3.51 -29.98
C LYS A 216 18.54 -2.54 -29.92
N ARG A 217 19.57 -2.77 -30.73
CA ARG A 217 20.74 -1.87 -30.86
C ARG A 217 20.72 -1.23 -32.24
N THR A 218 21.10 0.04 -32.34
CA THR A 218 21.28 0.68 -33.65
C THR A 218 22.59 0.21 -34.30
N ALA A 219 22.69 0.36 -35.63
CA ALA A 219 23.90 0.00 -36.37
C ALA A 219 25.11 0.84 -35.88
N ASP A 220 24.91 2.16 -35.73
CA ASP A 220 25.92 3.09 -35.22
C ASP A 220 26.45 2.71 -33.82
N GLU A 221 25.58 2.25 -32.93
CA GLU A 221 25.98 1.79 -31.59
C GLU A 221 26.81 0.50 -31.66
N LEU A 222 26.50 -0.38 -32.60
CA LEU A 222 27.23 -1.62 -32.81
C LEU A 222 28.62 -1.34 -33.41
N GLU A 223 28.68 -0.44 -34.40
CA GLU A 223 29.92 0.02 -35.02
C GLU A 223 30.82 0.76 -34.04
N ALA A 224 30.28 1.69 -33.24
CA ALA A 224 31.04 2.39 -32.20
C ALA A 224 31.60 1.42 -31.15
N LYS A 225 30.84 0.37 -30.79
CA LYS A 225 31.30 -0.65 -29.85
C LYS A 225 32.36 -1.56 -30.48
N LEU A 226 32.25 -1.87 -31.76
CA LEU A 226 33.23 -2.63 -32.53
C LEU A 226 34.54 -1.84 -32.65
N ALA A 227 34.48 -0.56 -33.03
CA ALA A 227 35.63 0.34 -33.11
C ALA A 227 36.37 0.42 -31.77
N ASN A 228 35.64 0.62 -30.66
CA ASN A 228 36.23 0.61 -29.32
C ASN A 228 36.90 -0.74 -28.94
N MET A 229 36.38 -1.87 -29.43
CA MET A 229 37.00 -3.18 -29.22
C MET A 229 38.24 -3.38 -30.09
N MET A 230 38.27 -2.82 -31.30
CA MET A 230 39.42 -2.87 -32.21
C MET A 230 40.56 -1.94 -31.75
N ASP A 231 40.25 -0.75 -31.23
CA ASP A 231 41.25 0.20 -30.71
C ASP A 231 41.86 -0.21 -29.35
N ASN A 232 41.20 -1.13 -28.62
CA ASN A 232 41.64 -1.53 -27.27
C ASN A 232 41.77 -3.06 -27.10
N PRO A 233 42.67 -3.73 -27.85
CA PRO A 233 42.73 -5.20 -27.95
C PRO A 233 43.14 -5.93 -26.65
N LYS A 234 43.47 -5.21 -25.56
CA LYS A 234 44.05 -5.80 -24.32
C LYS A 234 43.10 -6.02 -23.15
N LYS A 235 41.80 -5.71 -23.21
CA LYS A 235 40.87 -6.15 -22.15
C LYS A 235 40.45 -7.60 -22.39
N LYS A 236 41.34 -8.51 -21.97
CA LYS A 236 41.21 -9.97 -21.94
C LYS A 236 39.76 -10.42 -21.70
N LYS A 237 39.30 -11.38 -22.52
CA LYS A 237 38.19 -12.30 -22.23
C LYS A 237 38.26 -12.73 -20.75
N LYS A 238 37.41 -12.19 -19.87
CA LYS A 238 37.12 -12.88 -18.60
C LYS A 238 36.49 -14.21 -19.01
N LYS A 239 37.20 -15.32 -18.78
CA LYS A 239 36.67 -16.68 -18.99
C LYS A 239 35.30 -16.74 -18.34
N GLN A 240 34.25 -16.89 -19.15
CA GLN A 240 32.94 -17.29 -18.64
C GLN A 240 33.15 -18.66 -17.98
N LYS A 241 33.13 -18.70 -16.64
CA LYS A 241 32.99 -19.96 -15.92
C LYS A 241 31.56 -20.42 -16.15
N TRP A 242 31.38 -21.29 -17.14
CA TRP A 242 30.21 -22.14 -17.21
C TRP A 242 30.23 -23.05 -15.98
N LYS A 243 29.37 -22.78 -14.99
CA LYS A 243 29.00 -23.82 -14.03
C LYS A 243 27.97 -24.68 -14.75
N LEU A 244 28.41 -25.86 -15.22
CA LEU A 244 27.50 -26.98 -15.46
C LEU A 244 26.95 -27.38 -14.08
N GLY A 245 25.72 -26.97 -13.80
CA GLY A 245 24.94 -27.54 -12.71
C GLY A 245 24.40 -28.87 -13.21
N TYR A 246 24.90 -29.96 -12.62
CA TYR A 246 24.15 -31.19 -12.49
C TYR A 246 23.04 -30.99 -11.45
#